data_AF-A0A7S3MQ04-F1
#
_entry.id   AF-A0A7S3MQ04-F1
#
_cell.length_a   1.000
_cell.length_b   1.000
_cell.length_c   1.000
_cell.angle_alpha   90.00
_cell.angle_beta   90.00
_cell.angle_gamma   90.00
#
_symmetry.space_group_name_H-M   'P 1'
#
loop_
_entity.id
_entity.type
_entity.pdbx_description
1 polymer ?
#
loop_
_entity_poly.entity_id
_entity_poly.type
_entity_poly.pdbx_seq_one_letter_code
_entity_poly.pdbx_strand_id
1 'polypeptide(L)'
;KELMKKNVKEVERLTKSQRDLQKENEFMVQQQKDTYAFLKQTIPDLFKKEETSVVHKNITAMSEVLIQHCFFPRLMHSAKDALFSFNFFKLLHKLRVPSFNFLNF
;
A
#
# COMPACT_ATOMS: atom_id res chain seq x y z
N LYS A 1 -45.55 2.65 -24.01
CA LYS A 1 -44.72 1.48 -24.41
C LYS A 1 -43.22 1.82 -24.55
N GLU A 2 -42.83 2.99 -25.07
CA GLU A 2 -41.41 3.40 -25.15
C GLU A 2 -40.74 3.68 -23.80
N LEU A 3 -41.44 4.28 -22.83
CA LEU A 3 -40.89 4.58 -21.51
C LEU A 3 -40.44 3.31 -20.75
N MET A 4 -41.24 2.24 -20.83
CA MET A 4 -40.89 0.95 -20.24
C MET A 4 -39.68 0.31 -20.93
N LYS A 5 -39.53 0.44 -22.25
CA LYS A 5 -38.34 -0.06 -22.98
C LYS A 5 -37.07 0.71 -22.60
N LYS A 6 -37.17 2.02 -22.33
CA LYS A 6 -36.05 2.83 -21.84
C LYS A 6 -35.64 2.41 -20.42
N ASN A 7 -36.59 2.20 -19.51
CA ASN A 7 -36.30 1.71 -18.16
C ASN A 7 -35.65 0.32 -18.14
N VAL A 8 -36.11 -0.62 -18.98
CA VAL A 8 -35.50 -1.96 -19.05
C VAL A 8 -34.04 -1.88 -19.52
N LYS A 9 -33.75 -1.08 -20.55
CA LYS A 9 -32.37 -0.87 -21.02
C LYS A 9 -31.47 -0.21 -19.98
N GLU A 10 -32.01 0.73 -19.21
CA GLU A 10 -31.27 1.39 -18.13
C GLU A 10 -30.96 0.41 -16.99
N VAL A 11 -31.94 -0.42 -16.60
CA VAL A 11 -31.75 -1.49 -15.60
C VAL A 11 -30.71 -2.51 -16.06
N GLU A 12 -30.73 -2.92 -17.34
CA GLU A 12 -29.71 -3.81 -17.90
C GLU A 12 -28.31 -3.18 -17.86
N ARG A 13 -28.18 -1.89 -18.21
CA ARG A 13 -26.91 -1.15 -18.13
C ARG A 13 -26.39 -1.07 -16.70
N LEU A 14 -27.23 -0.70 -15.75
CA LEU A 14 -26.87 -0.61 -14.33
C LEU A 14 -26.47 -1.97 -13.77
N THR A 15 -27.22 -3.02 -14.09
CA THR A 15 -26.92 -4.40 -13.65
C THR A 15 -25.60 -4.91 -14.23
N LYS A 16 -25.26 -4.50 -15.47
CA LYS A 16 -23.97 -4.82 -16.08
C LYS A 16 -22.85 -4.05 -15.37
N SER A 17 -23.01 -2.73 -15.20
CA SER A 17 -22.02 -1.89 -14.51
C SER A 17 -21.74 -2.36 -13.08
N GLN A 18 -22.77 -2.76 -12.34
CA GLN A 18 -22.62 -3.32 -10.99
C GLN A 18 -21.81 -4.61 -10.99
N ARG A 19 -22.04 -5.51 -11.96
CA ARG A 19 -21.26 -6.75 -12.11
C ARG A 19 -19.81 -6.48 -12.48
N ASP A 20 -19.56 -5.52 -13.35
CA ASP A 20 -18.20 -5.16 -13.76
C ASP A 20 -17.43 -4.54 -12.58
N LEU A 21 -18.05 -3.64 -11.82
CA LEU A 21 -17.49 -3.06 -10.59
C LEU A 21 -17.22 -4.13 -9.52
N GLN A 22 -18.10 -5.12 -9.37
CA GLN A 22 -17.91 -6.19 -8.41
C GLN A 22 -16.67 -7.04 -8.76
N LYS A 23 -16.51 -7.40 -10.03
CA LYS A 23 -15.32 -8.13 -10.51
C LYS A 23 -14.04 -7.34 -10.32
N GLU A 24 -14.06 -6.04 -10.63
CA GLU A 24 -12.93 -5.15 -10.42
C GLU A 24 -12.55 -5.08 -8.93
N ASN A 25 -13.53 -4.96 -8.04
CA ASN A 25 -13.29 -4.95 -6.61
C ASN A 25 -12.71 -6.28 -6.10
N GLU A 26 -13.25 -7.42 -6.55
CA GLU A 26 -12.70 -8.75 -6.22
C GLU A 26 -11.24 -8.90 -6.69
N PHE A 27 -10.94 -8.44 -7.90
CA PHE A 27 -9.59 -8.41 -8.45
C PHE A 27 -8.64 -7.53 -7.62
N MET A 28 -9.09 -6.32 -7.25
CA MET A 28 -8.32 -5.39 -6.41
C MET A 28 -8.03 -5.96 -5.01
N VAL A 29 -9.01 -6.63 -4.40
CA VAL A 29 -8.83 -7.33 -3.11
C VAL A 29 -7.82 -8.46 -3.23
N GLN A 30 -7.86 -9.23 -4.32
CA GLN A 30 -6.90 -10.32 -4.54
C GLN A 30 -5.48 -9.78 -4.77
N GLN A 31 -5.33 -8.77 -5.64
CA GLN A 31 -4.07 -8.05 -5.85
C GLN A 31 -3.48 -7.52 -4.53
N GLN A 32 -4.31 -6.96 -3.65
CA GLN A 32 -3.87 -6.48 -2.35
C GLN A 32 -3.35 -7.62 -1.46
N LYS A 33 -4.02 -8.77 -1.46
CA LYS A 33 -3.58 -9.96 -0.70
C LYS A 33 -2.24 -10.49 -1.23
N ASP A 34 -2.10 -10.59 -2.54
CA ASP A 34 -0.90 -11.11 -3.19
C ASP A 34 0.29 -10.17 -2.94
N THR A 35 0.06 -8.86 -3.07
CA THR A 35 1.06 -7.82 -2.74
C THR A 35 1.49 -7.92 -1.28
N TYR A 36 0.54 -8.08 -0.35
CA TYR A 36 0.86 -8.23 1.07
C TYR A 36 1.66 -9.51 1.34
N ALA A 37 1.30 -10.62 0.71
CA ALA A 37 2.00 -11.90 0.84
C ALA A 37 3.45 -11.79 0.35
N PHE A 38 3.66 -11.18 -0.83
CA PHE A 38 4.97 -10.89 -1.38
C PHE A 38 5.79 -10.02 -0.42
N LEU A 39 5.26 -8.87 0.00
CA LEU A 39 5.96 -7.96 0.90
C LEU A 39 6.30 -8.61 2.24
N LYS A 40 5.41 -9.44 2.80
CA LYS A 40 5.67 -10.18 4.04
C LYS A 40 6.85 -11.15 3.91
N GLN A 41 7.05 -11.74 2.74
CA GLN A 41 8.20 -12.62 2.48
C GLN A 41 9.49 -11.83 2.23
N THR A 42 9.42 -10.77 1.41
CA THR A 42 10.60 -10.06 0.92
C THR A 42 11.16 -9.05 1.92
N ILE A 43 10.31 -8.36 2.68
CA ILE A 43 10.72 -7.28 3.60
C ILE A 43 11.73 -7.80 4.63
N PRO A 44 11.49 -8.89 5.39
CA PRO A 44 12.44 -9.34 6.40
C PRO A 44 13.85 -9.59 5.85
N ASP A 45 13.97 -10.15 4.64
CA ASP A 45 15.26 -10.46 4.02
C ASP A 45 16.00 -9.21 3.48
N LEU A 46 15.25 -8.19 3.06
CA LEU A 46 15.82 -6.89 2.68
C LEU A 46 16.50 -6.21 3.88
N PHE A 47 15.90 -6.31 5.06
CA PHE A 47 16.43 -5.69 6.29
C PHE A 47 17.46 -6.55 7.03
N LYS A 48 17.51 -7.87 6.80
CA LYS A 48 18.56 -8.75 7.35
C LYS A 48 19.94 -8.56 6.70
N LYS A 49 19.99 -8.20 5.41
CA LYS A 49 21.26 -8.05 4.66
C LYS A 49 22.16 -6.91 5.15
N GLU A 50 21.65 -6.01 5.99
CA GLU A 50 22.42 -4.90 6.56
C GLU A 50 23.07 -5.21 7.92
N GLU A 51 22.83 -6.41 8.51
CA GLU A 51 23.48 -6.83 9.77
C GLU A 51 25.00 -7.01 9.65
N THR A 52 25.55 -7.13 8.43
CA THR A 52 26.99 -7.37 8.21
C THR A 52 27.78 -6.13 7.80
N SER A 53 27.13 -4.97 7.62
CA SER A 53 27.83 -3.72 7.29
C SER A 53 27.89 -2.78 8.49
N VAL A 54 28.98 -2.03 8.60
CA VAL A 54 29.44 -1.16 9.71
C VAL A 54 28.41 -0.08 10.16
N VAL A 55 27.24 -0.02 9.54
CA VAL A 55 26.12 0.91 9.76
C VAL A 55 25.32 0.60 11.04
N HIS A 56 25.59 -0.52 11.72
CA HIS A 56 24.89 -0.92 12.96
C HIS A 56 25.09 0.00 14.17
N LYS A 57 25.95 1.02 14.11
CA LYS A 57 26.07 1.99 15.21
C LYS A 57 24.98 3.07 15.23
N ASN A 58 24.22 3.26 14.16
CA ASN A 58 23.16 4.29 14.11
C ASN A 58 21.91 3.76 13.39
N ILE A 59 21.23 2.79 14.00
CA ILE A 59 19.93 2.27 13.55
C ILE A 59 18.87 3.39 13.41
N THR A 60 18.93 4.40 14.28
CA THR A 60 18.11 5.61 14.18
C THR A 60 18.35 6.36 12.87
N ALA A 61 19.60 6.41 12.38
CA ALA A 61 19.95 7.19 11.19
C ALA A 61 19.35 6.60 9.90
N MET A 62 19.21 5.28 9.74
CA MET A 62 18.66 4.70 8.51
C MET A 62 17.15 4.91 8.39
N SER A 63 16.42 4.78 9.50
CA SER A 63 14.98 5.08 9.51
C SER A 63 14.73 6.58 9.33
N GLU A 64 15.52 7.44 9.97
CA GLU A 64 15.52 8.90 9.76
C GLU A 64 15.82 9.27 8.31
N VAL A 65 16.86 8.70 7.69
CA VAL A 65 17.24 8.98 6.30
C VAL A 65 16.15 8.54 5.33
N LEU A 66 15.58 7.34 5.51
CA LEU A 66 14.47 6.87 4.68
C LEU A 66 13.25 7.79 4.82
N ILE A 67 12.88 8.16 6.05
CA ILE A 67 11.74 9.04 6.30
C ILE A 67 11.98 10.43 5.70
N GLN A 68 13.13 11.06 5.99
CA GLN A 68 13.43 12.44 5.61
C GLN A 68 13.72 12.61 4.12
N HIS A 69 14.47 11.68 3.50
CA HIS A 69 14.92 11.86 2.12
C HIS A 69 14.10 11.09 1.08
N CYS A 70 13.40 10.02 1.47
CA CYS A 70 12.60 9.23 0.52
C CYS A 70 11.10 9.46 0.69
N PHE A 71 10.59 9.40 1.93
CA PHE A 71 9.15 9.49 2.16
C PHE A 71 8.66 10.93 2.28
N PHE A 72 9.37 11.82 2.97
CA PHE A 72 8.95 13.21 3.16
C PHE A 72 8.73 13.96 1.83
N PRO A 73 9.61 13.83 0.81
CA PRO A 73 9.35 14.45 -0.49
C PRO A 73 8.09 13.88 -1.17
N ARG A 74 7.82 12.58 -1.03
CA ARG A 74 6.61 11.94 -1.59
C ARG A 74 5.34 12.33 -0.83
N LEU A 75 5.41 12.45 0.49
CA LEU A 75 4.33 12.96 1.33
C LEU A 75 3.91 14.37 0.91
N MET A 76 4.89 15.21 0.56
CA MET A 76 4.66 16.61 0.15
C MET A 76 4.29 16.75 -1.34
N HIS A 77 4.48 15.71 -2.16
CA HIS A 77 4.24 15.78 -3.60
C HIS A 77 2.75 15.67 -3.96
N SER A 78 2.03 14.72 -3.36
CA SER A 78 0.58 14.57 -3.61
C SER A 78 -0.14 13.88 -2.46
N ALA A 79 -1.44 14.17 -2.31
CA ALA A 79 -2.29 13.53 -1.31
C ALA A 79 -2.40 12.00 -1.52
N LYS A 80 -2.32 11.53 -2.77
CA LYS A 80 -2.33 10.10 -3.08
C LYS A 80 -1.03 9.43 -2.62
N ASP A 81 0.10 10.04 -2.93
CA ASP A 81 1.42 9.52 -2.51
C ASP A 81 1.59 9.57 -1.00
N ALA A 82 0.98 10.56 -0.34
CA ALA A 82 0.92 10.63 1.10
C ALA A 82 0.21 9.40 1.69
N LEU A 83 -0.98 9.09 1.18
CA LEU A 83 -1.76 7.93 1.62
C LEU A 83 -1.00 6.61 1.43
N PHE A 84 -0.34 6.42 0.28
CA PHE A 84 0.47 5.22 0.02
C PHE A 84 1.65 5.11 0.98
N SER A 85 2.36 6.21 1.23
CA SER A 85 3.50 6.24 2.15
C SER A 85 3.07 5.93 3.59
N PHE A 86 1.95 6.48 4.07
CA PHE A 86 1.39 6.14 5.38
C PHE A 86 0.98 4.68 5.48
N ASN A 87 0.35 4.12 4.44
CA ASN A 87 -0.03 2.70 4.43
C ASN A 87 1.19 1.78 4.44
N PHE A 88 2.27 2.19 3.77
CA PHE A 88 3.55 1.47 3.80
C PHE A 88 4.19 1.50 5.20
N PHE A 89 4.21 2.64 5.88
CA PHE A 89 4.69 2.73 7.27
C PHE A 89 3.87 1.86 8.23
N LYS A 90 2.54 1.86 8.10
CA LYS A 90 1.66 0.96 8.87
C LYS A 90 2.00 -0.51 8.61
N LEU A 91 2.33 -0.86 7.37
CA LEU A 91 2.75 -2.21 7.00
C LEU A 91 4.08 -2.60 7.67
N LEU A 92 5.11 -1.75 7.58
CA LEU A 92 6.40 -2.00 8.22
C LEU A 92 6.26 -2.18 9.74
N HIS A 93 5.45 -1.33 10.38
CA HIS A 93 5.14 -1.46 11.80
C HIS A 93 4.42 -2.78 12.12
N LYS A 94 3.41 -3.16 11.34
CA LYS A 94 2.67 -4.43 11.52
C LYS A 94 3.58 -5.66 11.36
N LEU A 95 4.55 -5.59 10.45
CA LEU A 95 5.51 -6.66 10.20
C LEU A 95 6.68 -6.69 11.21
N ARG A 96 6.73 -5.76 12.17
CA ARG A 96 7.81 -5.63 13.15
C ARG A 96 9.19 -5.67 12.50
N VAL A 97 9.33 -4.93 11.40
CA VAL A 97 10.60 -4.85 10.68
C VAL A 97 11.68 -4.35 11.64
N PRO A 98 12.80 -5.09 11.80
CA PRO A 98 13.91 -4.64 12.63
C PRO A 98 14.36 -3.24 12.19
N SER A 99 14.82 -2.41 13.13
CA SER A 99 15.38 -1.08 12.83
C SER A 99 14.39 -0.02 12.31
N PHE A 100 13.08 -0.34 12.20
CA PHE A 100 12.03 0.63 11.87
C PHE A 100 11.20 0.96 13.11
N ASN A 101 11.57 2.01 13.85
CA ASN A 101 10.90 2.40 15.08
C ASN A 101 10.41 3.85 15.01
N PHE A 102 9.10 4.05 14.79
CA PHE A 102 8.48 5.38 14.70
C PHE A 102 8.35 6.07 16.07
N LEU A 103 8.48 5.32 17.17
CA LEU A 103 8.21 5.77 18.54
C LEU A 103 9.42 6.41 19.26
N ASN A 104 10.59 6.45 18.61
CA ASN A 104 11.80 7.08 19.16
C ASN A 104 12.11 8.44 18.50
N PHE A 105 11.16 9.01 17.74
CA PHE A 105 11.21 10.42 17.33
C PHE A 105 10.64 11.32 18.42
#